data_AF-A0A9F2WKM3-F1
#
_entry.id   AF-A0A9F2WKM3-F1
#
_cell.length_a   1.000
_cell.length_b   1.000
_cell.length_c   1.000
_cell.angle_alpha   90.00
_cell.angle_beta   90.00
_cell.angle_gamma   90.00
#
_symmetry.space_group_name_H-M   'P 1'
#
loop_
_entity.id
_entity.type
_entity.pdbx_description
1 polymer ?
#
loop_
_entity_poly.entity_id
_entity_poly.type
_entity_poly.pdbx_seq_one_letter_code
_entity_poly.pdbx_strand_id
1 'polypeptide(L)'
;TFPQPTDEPVVPMEEMQSPTATAEQEIPEIMTLEFPETAIPEHQTLAKPVQQHKKHTWHQLLGRIFRHGDRSPVSTFPTNTVNEDVWPQGYGQLTKIGIQQQYELGKYLKARYKNFLSPSYKQKEIYVRSTDYDRTIMSAQANLAGLFPPSASEAWNRDIHWQPIPVHTVPLSEEKLLMYPNFHCPHFNELLQRVKGEATFRKTLKQYM
;
A
#
# COMPACT_ATOMS: atom_id res chain seq x y z
N THR A 1 -43.98 4.19 17.23
CA THR A 1 -44.26 4.08 15.79
C THR A 1 -43.05 4.63 15.05
N PHE A 2 -42.25 3.75 14.47
CA PHE A 2 -41.03 4.12 13.72
C PHE A 2 -41.42 4.67 12.35
N PRO A 3 -40.80 5.76 11.85
CA PRO A 3 -41.02 6.20 10.48
C PRO A 3 -40.30 5.25 9.50
N GLN A 4 -41.01 4.82 8.46
CA GLN A 4 -40.46 4.03 7.36
C GLN A 4 -39.58 4.90 6.45
N PRO A 5 -38.55 4.32 5.82
CA PRO A 5 -37.70 5.04 4.86
C PRO A 5 -38.47 5.29 3.56
N THR A 6 -38.37 6.51 3.05
CA THR A 6 -38.88 6.92 1.74
C THR A 6 -37.96 6.42 0.63
N ASP A 7 -38.53 5.77 -0.37
CA ASP A 7 -37.85 5.34 -1.60
C ASP A 7 -37.40 6.56 -2.42
N GLU A 8 -36.08 6.76 -2.55
CA GLU A 8 -35.50 7.65 -3.54
C GLU A 8 -35.17 6.88 -4.83
N PRO A 9 -35.39 7.47 -6.03
CA PRO A 9 -35.18 6.80 -7.29
C PRO A 9 -33.69 6.64 -7.63
N VAL A 10 -33.31 5.42 -7.99
CA VAL A 10 -31.99 5.07 -8.51
C VAL A 10 -31.81 5.69 -9.91
N VAL A 11 -30.88 6.62 -10.04
CA VAL A 11 -30.46 7.18 -11.34
C VAL A 11 -29.46 6.20 -11.99
N PRO A 12 -29.62 5.83 -13.28
CA PRO A 12 -28.70 4.92 -13.96
C PRO A 12 -27.31 5.54 -14.13
N MET A 13 -26.25 4.78 -13.86
CA MET A 13 -24.89 5.14 -14.21
C MET A 13 -24.72 5.07 -15.73
N GLU A 14 -24.49 6.21 -16.38
CA GLU A 14 -24.02 6.25 -17.76
C GLU A 14 -22.62 5.63 -17.88
N GLU A 15 -22.46 4.76 -18.86
CA GLU A 15 -21.21 4.12 -19.25
C GLU A 15 -20.21 5.17 -19.78
N MET A 16 -19.16 5.46 -19.01
CA MET A 16 -17.99 6.16 -19.56
C MET A 16 -17.09 5.17 -20.30
N GLN A 17 -17.17 5.20 -21.62
CA GLN A 17 -16.25 4.55 -22.54
C GLN A 17 -14.81 5.08 -22.32
N SER A 18 -13.88 4.14 -22.17
CA SER A 18 -12.44 4.39 -22.05
C SER A 18 -11.81 4.62 -23.44
N PRO A 19 -11.08 5.73 -23.67
CA PRO A 19 -10.33 5.88 -24.91
C PRO A 19 -9.07 5.00 -24.89
N THR A 20 -8.96 4.16 -25.92
CA THR A 20 -7.76 3.41 -26.28
C THR A 20 -6.68 4.39 -26.77
N ALA A 21 -5.49 4.33 -26.17
CA ALA A 21 -4.31 5.04 -26.70
C ALA A 21 -3.11 4.09 -26.68
N THR A 22 -2.76 3.63 -27.86
CA THR A 22 -1.47 3.03 -28.23
C THR A 22 -0.39 4.11 -28.23
N ALA A 23 0.66 3.92 -27.46
CA ALA A 23 1.95 4.57 -27.67
C ALA A 23 3.04 3.70 -27.03
N GLU A 24 3.74 2.95 -27.88
CA GLU A 24 5.00 2.31 -27.55
C GLU A 24 6.04 3.42 -27.33
N GLN A 25 6.60 3.50 -26.12
CA GLN A 25 7.76 4.33 -25.83
C GLN A 25 8.94 3.41 -25.54
N GLU A 26 9.95 3.53 -26.39
CA GLU A 26 11.21 2.80 -26.41
C GLU A 26 12.01 3.00 -25.10
N ILE A 27 12.58 1.90 -24.61
CA ILE A 27 13.49 1.87 -23.46
C ILE A 27 14.92 2.11 -24.01
N PRO A 28 15.68 3.09 -23.52
CA PRO A 28 17.03 3.33 -24.02
C PRO A 28 18.01 2.23 -23.60
N GLU A 29 18.88 1.88 -24.55
CA GLU A 29 19.90 0.82 -24.49
C GLU A 29 20.83 0.92 -23.27
N ILE A 30 21.06 -0.23 -22.64
CA ILE A 30 22.06 -0.39 -21.58
C ILE A 30 23.42 -0.50 -22.26
N MET A 31 24.29 0.45 -21.93
CA MET A 31 25.70 0.54 -22.34
C MET A 31 26.45 -0.76 -21.97
N THR A 32 26.70 -1.61 -22.97
CA THR A 32 27.54 -2.82 -22.84
C THR A 32 29.00 -2.43 -22.80
N LEU A 33 29.68 -2.74 -21.68
CA LEU A 33 31.14 -2.68 -21.59
C LEU A 33 31.72 -3.96 -22.19
N GLU A 34 32.38 -3.83 -23.35
CA GLU A 34 33.15 -4.91 -23.98
C GLU A 34 34.48 -5.14 -23.25
N PHE A 35 34.80 -6.39 -22.96
CA PHE A 35 36.12 -6.81 -22.47
C PHE A 35 36.83 -7.63 -23.56
N PRO A 36 38.15 -7.44 -23.77
CA PRO A 36 38.86 -8.08 -24.86
C PRO A 36 39.09 -9.57 -24.61
N GLU A 37 38.77 -10.37 -25.62
CA GLU A 37 38.97 -11.82 -25.67
C GLU A 37 40.47 -12.11 -25.80
N THR A 38 41.08 -12.64 -24.73
CA THR A 38 42.39 -13.30 -24.83
C THR A 38 42.22 -14.79 -24.63
N ALA A 39 42.76 -15.54 -25.59
CA ALA A 39 42.62 -16.98 -25.75
C ALA A 39 43.20 -17.76 -24.55
N ILE A 40 42.45 -18.75 -24.07
CA ILE A 40 42.88 -19.74 -23.07
C ILE A 40 43.10 -21.08 -23.80
N PRO A 41 44.22 -21.81 -23.60
CA PRO A 41 44.53 -23.00 -24.37
C PRO A 41 43.67 -24.20 -23.95
N GLU A 42 43.33 -25.05 -24.92
CA GLU A 42 42.59 -26.30 -24.74
C GLU A 42 43.36 -27.28 -23.84
N HIS A 43 42.73 -27.73 -22.75
CA HIS A 43 43.17 -28.90 -22.01
C HIS A 43 41.99 -29.84 -21.68
N GLN A 44 42.02 -30.99 -22.39
CA GLN A 44 41.54 -32.32 -22.03
C GLN A 44 40.22 -32.45 -21.24
N THR A 45 39.18 -32.91 -21.95
CA THR A 45 37.92 -33.38 -21.39
C THR A 45 38.09 -34.67 -20.57
N LEU A 46 38.06 -34.53 -19.25
CA LEU A 46 37.68 -35.62 -18.34
C LEU A 46 36.22 -35.40 -17.93
N ALA A 47 35.32 -36.29 -18.38
CA ALA A 47 33.92 -36.27 -18.01
C ALA A 47 33.77 -36.41 -16.48
N LYS A 48 33.53 -35.30 -15.78
CA LYS A 48 33.13 -35.31 -14.38
C LYS A 48 31.64 -35.63 -14.29
N PRO A 49 31.21 -36.38 -13.25
CA PRO A 49 29.80 -36.72 -13.08
C PRO A 49 28.97 -35.44 -13.01
N VAL A 50 27.82 -35.42 -13.70
CA VAL A 50 26.85 -34.33 -13.64
C VAL A 50 26.45 -34.15 -12.18
N GLN A 51 27.05 -33.16 -11.51
CA GLN A 51 26.58 -32.75 -10.21
C GLN A 51 25.18 -32.20 -10.42
N GLN A 52 24.20 -32.85 -9.80
CA GLN A 52 22.83 -32.38 -9.78
C GLN A 52 22.84 -31.02 -9.08
N HIS A 53 22.87 -29.94 -9.88
CA HIS A 53 22.83 -28.58 -9.36
C HIS A 53 21.56 -28.44 -8.53
N LYS A 54 21.71 -28.30 -7.21
CA LYS A 54 20.62 -27.88 -6.35
C LYS A 54 20.06 -26.60 -6.96
N LYS A 55 18.78 -26.61 -7.35
CA LYS A 55 18.10 -25.41 -7.83
C LYS A 55 18.33 -24.31 -6.79
N HIS A 56 19.03 -23.25 -7.18
CA HIS A 56 19.17 -22.07 -6.34
C HIS A 56 17.77 -21.45 -6.19
N THR A 57 17.16 -21.65 -5.03
CA THR A 57 15.92 -20.97 -4.66
C THR A 57 16.29 -19.56 -4.23
N TRP A 58 16.01 -18.59 -5.10
CA TRP A 58 16.06 -17.18 -4.73
C TRP A 58 14.94 -16.88 -3.75
N HIS A 59 15.27 -16.39 -2.56
CA HIS A 59 14.28 -15.87 -1.62
C HIS A 59 13.92 -14.45 -2.08
N GLN A 60 12.73 -14.30 -2.66
CA GLN A 60 12.21 -13.01 -3.06
C GLN A 60 11.50 -12.36 -1.86
N LEU A 61 11.88 -11.12 -1.52
CA LEU A 61 11.20 -10.31 -0.50
C LEU A 61 10.31 -9.28 -1.19
N LEU A 62 9.07 -9.15 -0.71
CA LEU A 62 8.12 -8.18 -1.22
C LEU A 62 7.73 -7.16 -0.14
N GLY A 63 8.04 -5.87 -0.38
CA GLY A 63 7.57 -4.76 0.45
C GLY A 63 6.34 -4.08 -0.15
N ARG A 64 5.33 -3.77 0.67
CA ARG A 64 4.18 -2.95 0.28
C ARG A 64 3.93 -1.86 1.32
N ILE A 65 3.82 -0.63 0.83
CA ILE A 65 3.47 0.56 1.60
C ILE A 65 2.23 1.15 0.93
N PHE A 66 1.18 1.37 1.71
CA PHE A 66 -0.06 1.97 1.24
C PHE A 66 -0.58 2.96 2.27
N ARG A 67 -1.30 3.97 1.79
CA ARG A 67 -2.03 4.91 2.65
C ARG A 67 -3.26 4.23 3.23
N HIS A 68 -3.71 4.72 4.38
CA HIS A 68 -5.04 4.41 4.92
C HIS A 68 -6.15 4.65 3.88
N GLY A 69 -7.31 4.01 4.06
CA GLY A 69 -8.50 4.28 3.22
C GLY A 69 -9.12 5.67 3.49
N ASP A 70 -10.23 5.96 2.83
CA ASP A 70 -11.01 7.18 3.06
C ASP A 70 -11.30 7.44 4.55
N ARG A 71 -11.23 8.71 4.95
CA ARG A 71 -11.36 9.15 6.34
C ARG A 71 -12.04 10.51 6.43
N SER A 72 -12.57 10.83 7.60
CA SER A 72 -12.99 12.19 7.92
C SER A 72 -11.80 13.17 7.93
N PRO A 73 -12.05 14.50 7.84
CA PRO A 73 -11.02 15.53 7.99
C PRO A 73 -10.26 15.37 9.30
N VAL A 74 -8.96 15.70 9.33
CA VAL A 74 -8.17 15.66 10.59
C VAL A 74 -8.37 16.96 11.39
N SER A 75 -8.69 18.03 10.69
CA SER A 75 -9.01 19.34 11.25
C SER A 75 -9.89 20.10 10.25
N THR A 76 -10.42 21.23 10.70
CA THR A 76 -11.21 22.14 9.89
C THR A 76 -10.55 23.52 9.80
N PHE A 77 -10.95 24.34 8.84
CA PHE A 77 -10.52 25.73 8.73
C PHE A 77 -11.37 26.65 9.63
N PRO A 78 -10.84 27.81 10.09
CA PRO A 78 -11.48 28.62 11.13
C PRO A 78 -12.88 29.14 10.82
N THR A 79 -13.21 29.38 9.54
CA THR A 79 -14.52 29.89 9.10
C THR A 79 -15.51 28.79 8.74
N ASN A 80 -15.16 27.51 8.91
CA ASN A 80 -16.08 26.44 8.62
C ASN A 80 -17.21 26.41 9.66
N THR A 81 -18.46 26.43 9.20
CA THR A 81 -19.64 26.34 10.05
C THR A 81 -20.04 24.89 10.38
N VAL A 82 -19.39 23.92 9.72
CA VAL A 82 -19.64 22.49 9.95
C VAL A 82 -18.75 21.98 11.08
N ASN A 83 -19.39 21.50 12.15
CA ASN A 83 -18.74 20.94 13.33
C ASN A 83 -18.37 19.47 13.15
N GLU A 84 -17.57 18.95 14.08
CA GLU A 84 -17.10 17.55 14.08
C GLU A 84 -18.27 16.53 14.12
N ASP A 85 -19.39 16.88 14.75
CA ASP A 85 -20.54 15.99 14.97
C ASP A 85 -21.19 15.45 13.68
N VAL A 86 -20.95 16.09 12.53
CA VAL A 86 -21.44 15.57 11.23
C VAL A 86 -20.66 14.34 10.77
N TRP A 87 -19.47 14.10 11.33
CA TRP A 87 -18.65 12.94 11.07
C TRP A 87 -18.98 11.88 12.13
N PRO A 88 -19.62 10.76 11.76
CA PRO A 88 -20.17 9.84 12.77
C PRO A 88 -19.13 9.19 13.70
N GLN A 89 -17.86 9.22 13.30
CA GLN A 89 -16.73 8.74 14.11
C GLN A 89 -15.85 9.89 14.64
N GLY A 90 -16.17 11.15 14.35
CA GLY A 90 -15.32 12.31 14.61
C GLY A 90 -14.22 12.49 13.57
N TYR A 91 -13.28 13.39 13.85
CA TYR A 91 -12.19 13.76 12.95
C TYR A 91 -11.06 12.73 12.88
N GLY A 92 -10.44 12.63 11.71
CA GLY A 92 -9.28 11.79 11.44
C GLY A 92 -9.55 10.29 11.44
N GLN A 93 -10.81 9.87 11.52
CA GLN A 93 -11.26 8.49 11.64
C GLN A 93 -11.58 7.87 10.28
N LEU A 94 -11.32 6.57 10.16
CA LEU A 94 -11.57 5.81 8.94
C LEU A 94 -13.08 5.66 8.72
N THR A 95 -13.55 5.94 7.50
CA THR A 95 -14.96 5.79 7.15
C THR A 95 -15.28 4.36 6.72
N LYS A 96 -16.57 4.03 6.59
CA LYS A 96 -17.02 2.77 5.98
C LYS A 96 -16.51 2.62 4.55
N ILE A 97 -16.41 3.72 3.79
CA ILE A 97 -15.82 3.74 2.46
C ILE A 97 -14.34 3.35 2.53
N GLY A 98 -13.61 3.90 3.49
CA GLY A 98 -12.19 3.59 3.70
C GLY A 98 -11.94 2.14 4.08
N ILE A 99 -12.82 1.54 4.91
CA ILE A 99 -12.78 0.11 5.22
C ILE A 99 -12.95 -0.72 3.94
N GLN A 100 -13.97 -0.43 3.13
CA GLN A 100 -14.21 -1.15 1.88
C GLN A 100 -13.05 -1.03 0.90
N GLN A 101 -12.49 0.18 0.74
CA GLN A 101 -11.33 0.41 -0.13
C GLN A 101 -10.14 -0.47 0.26
N GLN A 102 -9.86 -0.59 1.56
CA GLN A 102 -8.76 -1.42 2.05
C GLN A 102 -9.04 -2.90 1.91
N TYR A 103 -10.28 -3.33 2.16
CA TYR A 103 -10.70 -4.70 1.92
C TYR A 103 -10.53 -5.12 0.45
N GLU A 104 -10.96 -4.27 -0.50
CA GLU A 104 -10.77 -4.52 -1.93
C GLU A 104 -9.29 -4.50 -2.34
N LEU A 105 -8.49 -3.60 -1.75
CA LEU A 105 -7.03 -3.63 -1.94
C LEU A 105 -6.46 -4.97 -1.46
N GLY A 106 -6.90 -5.48 -0.30
CA GLY A 106 -6.51 -6.80 0.20
C GLY A 106 -6.82 -7.93 -0.79
N LYS A 107 -8.04 -7.95 -1.33
CA LYS A 107 -8.45 -8.92 -2.37
C LYS A 107 -7.60 -8.82 -3.63
N TYR A 108 -7.32 -7.61 -4.09
CA TYR A 108 -6.43 -7.37 -5.23
C TYR A 108 -5.02 -7.93 -4.95
N LEU A 109 -4.45 -7.65 -3.78
CA LEU A 109 -3.14 -8.16 -3.40
C LEU A 109 -3.12 -9.69 -3.31
N LYS A 110 -4.20 -10.31 -2.81
CA LYS A 110 -4.35 -11.78 -2.79
C LYS A 110 -4.29 -12.36 -4.19
N ALA A 111 -5.07 -11.81 -5.12
CA ALA A 111 -5.10 -12.27 -6.50
C ALA A 111 -3.74 -12.06 -7.19
N ARG A 112 -3.13 -10.89 -6.97
CA ARG A 112 -1.83 -10.51 -7.55
C ARG A 112 -0.68 -11.41 -7.07
N TYR A 113 -0.68 -11.79 -5.79
CA TYR A 113 0.41 -12.58 -5.19
C TYR A 113 0.02 -14.03 -4.91
N LYS A 114 -1.01 -14.58 -5.57
CA LYS A 114 -1.48 -15.96 -5.35
C LYS A 114 -0.41 -17.04 -5.54
N ASN A 115 0.62 -16.77 -6.35
CA ASN A 115 1.74 -17.69 -6.63
C ASN A 115 2.96 -17.43 -5.73
N PHE A 116 2.92 -16.38 -4.91
CA PHE A 116 4.01 -15.96 -4.03
C PHE A 116 3.64 -16.14 -2.55
N LEU A 117 2.43 -15.75 -2.16
CA LEU A 117 1.89 -15.93 -0.81
C LEU A 117 1.15 -17.26 -0.71
N SER A 118 1.22 -17.90 0.45
CA SER A 118 0.37 -19.05 0.73
C SER A 118 -1.12 -18.70 0.62
N PRO A 119 -1.97 -19.66 0.22
CA PRO A 119 -3.42 -19.49 0.23
C PRO A 119 -3.96 -19.10 1.62
N SER A 120 -3.35 -19.61 2.67
CA SER A 120 -3.69 -19.37 4.07
C SER A 120 -2.64 -18.52 4.78
N TYR A 121 -3.04 -17.84 5.86
CA TYR A 121 -2.12 -17.00 6.63
C TYR A 121 -1.05 -17.85 7.32
N LYS A 122 0.21 -17.42 7.23
CA LYS A 122 1.34 -18.03 7.94
C LYS A 122 2.19 -16.93 8.54
N GLN A 123 2.34 -16.97 9.87
CA GLN A 123 3.10 -15.98 10.64
C GLN A 123 4.54 -15.78 10.14
N LYS A 124 5.17 -16.82 9.59
CA LYS A 124 6.55 -16.75 9.08
C LYS A 124 6.66 -16.14 7.68
N GLU A 125 5.55 -15.92 6.97
CA GLU A 125 5.54 -15.42 5.59
C GLU A 125 5.20 -13.93 5.48
N ILE A 126 4.50 -13.36 6.47
CA ILE A 126 4.08 -11.97 6.45
C ILE A 126 4.35 -11.28 7.79
N TYR A 127 4.83 -10.04 7.69
CA TYR A 127 4.93 -9.11 8.79
C TYR A 127 4.15 -7.84 8.43
N VAL A 128 3.29 -7.37 9.33
CA VAL A 128 2.44 -6.19 9.10
C VAL A 128 2.76 -5.14 10.15
N ARG A 129 3.06 -3.93 9.68
CA ARG A 129 3.35 -2.77 10.52
C ARG A 129 2.48 -1.59 10.11
N SER A 130 1.91 -0.91 11.09
CA SER A 130 1.15 0.32 10.93
C SER A 130 1.79 1.45 11.74
N THR A 131 1.51 2.70 11.37
CA THR A 131 1.63 3.81 12.32
C THR A 131 0.55 3.72 13.39
N ASP A 132 0.79 4.36 14.53
CA ASP A 132 -0.11 4.34 15.69
C ASP A 132 -1.26 5.36 15.57
N TYR A 133 -2.02 5.24 14.49
CA TYR A 133 -3.30 5.93 14.31
C TYR A 133 -4.39 4.90 14.05
N ASP A 134 -5.58 5.11 14.64
CA ASP A 134 -6.75 4.26 14.45
C ASP A 134 -7.00 3.97 12.97
N ARG A 135 -7.04 5.02 12.14
CA ARG A 135 -7.28 4.91 10.71
C ARG A 135 -6.29 4.01 9.96
N THR A 136 -5.03 3.94 10.39
CA THR A 136 -4.01 3.11 9.73
C THR A 136 -4.05 1.68 10.23
N ILE A 137 -4.30 1.47 11.53
CA ILE A 137 -4.45 0.14 12.12
C ILE A 137 -5.70 -0.54 11.56
N MET A 138 -6.84 0.16 11.56
CA MET A 138 -8.10 -0.32 11.00
C MET A 138 -7.98 -0.59 9.49
N SER A 139 -7.26 0.26 8.76
CA SER A 139 -6.99 0.03 7.33
C SER A 139 -6.20 -1.26 7.11
N ALA A 140 -5.16 -1.51 7.90
CA ALA A 140 -4.38 -2.74 7.81
C ALA A 140 -5.24 -3.97 8.13
N GLN A 141 -6.08 -3.90 9.16
CA GLN A 141 -7.00 -4.99 9.53
C GLN A 141 -8.02 -5.28 8.41
N ALA A 142 -8.63 -4.25 7.83
CA ALA A 142 -9.56 -4.40 6.70
C ALA A 142 -8.86 -5.00 5.47
N ASN A 143 -7.64 -4.54 5.17
CA ASN A 143 -6.82 -5.11 4.10
C ASN A 143 -6.53 -6.60 4.33
N LEU A 144 -6.12 -6.96 5.55
CA LEU A 144 -5.85 -8.35 5.92
C LEU A 144 -7.08 -9.24 5.83
N ALA A 145 -8.27 -8.72 6.15
CA ALA A 145 -9.52 -9.44 5.98
C ALA A 145 -9.80 -9.79 4.50
N GLY A 146 -9.42 -8.93 3.56
CA GLY A 146 -9.50 -9.21 2.12
C GLY A 146 -8.35 -10.09 1.59
N LEU A 147 -7.16 -9.99 2.21
CA LEU A 147 -5.96 -10.71 1.80
C LEU A 147 -5.94 -12.17 2.28
N PHE A 148 -6.46 -12.45 3.47
CA PHE A 148 -6.47 -13.76 4.10
C PHE A 148 -7.84 -14.13 4.68
N PRO A 149 -8.89 -14.24 3.84
CA PRO A 149 -10.15 -14.81 4.28
C PRO A 149 -9.91 -16.26 4.77
N PRO A 150 -10.44 -16.67 5.93
CA PRO A 150 -10.17 -18.00 6.49
C PRO A 150 -10.81 -19.09 5.62
N SER A 151 -10.07 -20.14 5.31
CA SER A 151 -10.64 -21.36 4.73
C SER A 151 -11.56 -22.08 5.72
N ALA A 152 -12.35 -23.05 5.24
CA ALA A 152 -13.25 -23.82 6.09
C ALA A 152 -12.55 -24.52 7.27
N SER A 153 -11.29 -24.93 7.09
CA SER A 153 -10.47 -25.53 8.16
C SER A 153 -9.85 -24.52 9.12
N GLU A 154 -9.70 -23.26 8.72
CA GLU A 154 -9.15 -22.18 9.54
C GLU A 154 -10.24 -21.36 10.26
N ALA A 155 -11.49 -21.47 9.80
CA ALA A 155 -12.62 -20.78 10.39
C ALA A 155 -12.81 -21.21 11.86
N TRP A 156 -12.51 -20.30 12.78
CA TRP A 156 -12.73 -20.49 14.22
C TRP A 156 -14.19 -20.26 14.62
N ASN A 157 -14.96 -19.60 13.76
CA ASN A 157 -16.38 -19.33 13.92
C ASN A 157 -17.08 -19.40 12.56
N ARG A 158 -18.26 -20.03 12.52
CA ARG A 158 -19.02 -20.26 11.26
C ARG A 158 -19.70 -18.99 10.74
N ASP A 159 -20.03 -18.07 11.62
CA ASP A 159 -20.75 -16.83 11.29
C ASP A 159 -19.79 -15.66 11.01
N ILE A 160 -18.50 -15.82 11.34
CA ILE A 160 -17.48 -14.77 11.20
C ILE A 160 -16.44 -15.22 10.17
N HIS A 161 -16.54 -14.68 8.96
CA HIS A 161 -15.58 -14.93 7.87
C HIS A 161 -14.34 -14.03 7.97
N TRP A 162 -13.70 -14.05 9.15
CA TRP A 162 -12.52 -13.25 9.49
C TRP A 162 -11.63 -14.02 10.47
N GLN A 163 -10.32 -13.79 10.41
CA GLN A 163 -9.36 -14.33 11.37
C GLN A 163 -8.43 -13.22 11.89
N PRO A 164 -8.01 -13.29 13.17
CA PRO A 164 -7.07 -12.34 13.72
C PRO A 164 -5.68 -12.50 13.11
N ILE A 165 -5.16 -11.42 12.53
CA ILE A 165 -3.77 -11.34 12.04
C ILE A 165 -3.10 -10.15 12.75
N PRO A 166 -1.91 -10.35 13.36
CA PRO A 166 -1.23 -9.28 14.09
C PRO A 166 -0.89 -8.09 13.21
N VAL A 167 -1.19 -6.88 13.70
CA VAL A 167 -0.72 -5.60 13.15
C VAL A 167 0.15 -4.95 14.19
N HIS A 168 1.45 -4.82 13.90
CA HIS A 168 2.41 -4.24 14.81
C HIS A 168 2.44 -2.71 14.69
N THR A 169 2.61 -2.03 15.81
CA THR A 169 2.74 -0.57 15.90
C THR A 169 3.87 -0.21 16.85
N VAL A 170 4.33 1.03 16.80
CA VAL A 170 5.16 1.65 17.84
C VAL A 170 4.56 3.02 18.16
N PRO A 171 4.72 3.54 19.39
CA PRO A 171 4.19 4.85 19.74
C PRO A 171 4.61 5.95 18.76
N LEU A 172 3.72 6.91 18.48
CA LEU A 172 3.98 7.99 17.50
C LEU A 172 5.27 8.78 17.78
N SER A 173 5.65 8.96 19.05
CA SER A 173 6.89 9.63 19.47
C SER A 173 8.16 8.85 19.10
N GLU A 174 8.05 7.54 18.88
CA GLU A 174 9.14 6.64 18.54
C GLU A 174 9.09 6.19 17.07
N GLU A 175 8.06 6.62 16.33
CA GLU A 175 7.86 6.25 14.93
C GLU A 175 8.87 6.96 14.01
N LYS A 176 9.83 6.18 13.50
CA LYS A 176 10.93 6.66 12.67
C LYS A 176 10.93 6.11 11.24
N LEU A 177 9.98 5.23 10.89
CA LEU A 177 9.99 4.46 9.64
C LEU A 177 8.84 4.80 8.70
N LEU A 178 7.62 4.98 9.21
CA LEU A 178 6.41 5.15 8.40
C LEU A 178 5.79 6.55 8.49
N MET A 179 6.23 7.38 9.44
CA MET A 179 5.73 8.75 9.60
C MET A 179 6.71 9.74 8.99
N TYR A 180 6.35 10.29 7.83
CA TYR A 180 7.08 11.36 7.16
C TYR A 180 6.12 12.47 6.72
N PRO A 181 6.60 13.73 6.65
CA PRO A 181 7.97 14.17 6.95
C PRO A 181 8.29 14.25 8.45
N ASN A 182 9.57 14.06 8.81
CA ASN A 182 10.04 14.17 10.19
C ASN A 182 10.38 15.65 10.52
N PHE A 183 9.39 16.37 11.05
CA PHE A 183 9.56 17.76 11.47
C PHE A 183 10.44 17.96 12.72
N HIS A 184 10.78 16.89 13.45
CA HIS A 184 11.75 16.96 14.54
C HIS A 184 13.20 16.96 14.06
N CYS A 185 13.45 16.75 12.76
CA CYS A 185 14.79 16.82 12.18
C CYS A 185 15.13 18.28 11.79
N PRO A 186 16.12 18.94 12.45
CA PRO A 186 16.48 20.33 12.13
C PRO A 186 16.93 20.50 10.68
N HIS A 187 17.70 19.54 10.16
CA HIS A 187 18.19 19.60 8.79
C HIS A 187 17.07 19.45 7.74
N PHE A 188 16.07 18.60 8.01
CA PHE A 188 14.87 18.55 7.16
C PHE A 188 14.16 19.90 7.11
N ASN A 189 14.01 20.57 8.26
CA ASN A 189 13.38 21.88 8.32
C ASN A 189 14.18 22.95 7.57
N GLU A 190 15.51 22.94 7.66
CA GLU A 190 16.39 23.81 6.89
C GLU A 190 16.20 23.59 5.37
N LEU A 191 16.24 22.35 4.91
CA LEU A 191 16.02 22.00 3.50
C LEU A 191 14.63 22.40 3.03
N LEU A 192 13.59 22.19 3.85
CA LEU A 192 12.23 22.60 3.55
C LEU A 192 12.12 24.13 3.38
N GLN A 193 12.80 24.91 4.22
CA GLN A 193 12.82 26.37 4.09
C GLN A 193 13.56 26.81 2.83
N ARG A 194 14.67 26.15 2.49
CA ARG A 194 15.41 26.39 1.25
C ARG A 194 14.51 26.17 0.03
N VAL A 195 13.84 25.01 -0.06
CA VAL A 195 12.91 24.68 -1.15
C VAL A 195 11.77 25.70 -1.23
N LYS A 196 11.19 26.10 -0.09
CA LYS A 196 10.15 27.13 -0.05
C LYS A 196 10.61 28.50 -0.57
N GLY A 197 11.90 28.80 -0.43
CA GLY A 197 12.52 30.04 -0.93
C GLY A 197 12.82 30.03 -2.43
N GLU A 198 12.86 28.86 -3.08
CA GLU A 198 13.18 28.74 -4.49
C GLU A 198 12.13 29.44 -5.39
N ALA A 199 12.61 30.14 -6.43
CA ALA A 199 11.75 30.87 -7.35
C ALA A 199 10.74 29.94 -8.05
N THR A 200 11.15 28.71 -8.37
CA THR A 200 10.31 27.65 -8.93
C THR A 200 9.15 27.31 -8.00
N PHE A 201 9.44 27.01 -6.73
CA PHE A 201 8.42 26.71 -5.73
C PHE A 201 7.44 27.88 -5.56
N ARG A 202 7.96 29.11 -5.41
CA ARG A 202 7.12 30.31 -5.24
C ARG A 202 6.25 30.60 -6.46
N LYS A 203 6.78 30.37 -7.67
CA LYS A 203 6.02 30.51 -8.93
C LYS A 203 4.89 29.48 -9.00
N THR A 204 5.17 28.22 -8.70
CA THR A 204 4.15 27.17 -8.66
C THR A 204 3.09 27.49 -7.59
N LEU A 205 3.49 27.92 -6.41
CA LEU A 205 2.56 28.23 -5.32
C LEU A 205 1.57 29.35 -5.71
N LYS A 206 2.01 30.39 -6.42
CA LYS A 206 1.14 31.46 -6.94
C LYS A 206 0.07 30.99 -7.93
N GLN A 207 0.21 29.80 -8.51
CA GLN A 207 -0.81 29.24 -9.41
C GLN A 207 -2.01 28.67 -8.66
N TYR A 208 -1.84 28.34 -7.37
CA TYR A 208 -2.85 27.64 -6.55
C TYR A 208 -3.35 28.47 -5.36
N MET A 209 -2.84 29.69 -5.17
CA MET A 209 -3.31 30.67 -4.18
C MET A 209 -4.01 31.82 -4.90
#